data_AF-A0A0G1LKW3-F1
#
_entry.id   AF-A0A0G1LKW3-F1
#
_cell.length_a   1.000
_cell.length_b   1.000
_cell.length_c   1.000
_cell.angle_alpha   90.00
_cell.angle_beta   90.00
_cell.angle_gamma   90.00
#
_symmetry.space_group_name_H-M   'P 1'
#
loop_
_entity.id
_entity.type
_entity.pdbx_description
1 polymer ?
#
loop_
_entity_poly.entity_id
_entity_poly.type
_entity_poly.pdbx_seq_one_letter_code
_entity_poly.pdbx_strand_id
1 'polypeptide(L)' 'MANEKQRKEQTTDDLLRDLLIVQLGLAGLTQHQIREIVGVDIHRVNRIVKHFKKVSK' A
#
# COMPACT_ATOMS: atom_id res chain seq x y z
N MET A 1 6.24 8.58 30.08
CA MET A 1 5.87 9.50 28.99
C MET A 1 5.36 8.64 27.84
N ALA A 2 4.05 8.61 27.63
CA ALA A 2 3.45 7.76 26.59
C ALA A 2 3.81 8.34 25.22
N ASN A 3 4.44 7.53 24.37
CA ASN A 3 4.80 7.89 23.01
C ASN A 3 3.53 7.92 22.17
N GLU A 4 2.83 9.06 22.17
CA GLU A 4 1.75 9.34 21.23
C GLU A 4 2.36 9.41 19.83
N LYS A 5 2.41 8.27 19.14
CA LYS A 5 2.64 8.22 17.70
C LYS A 5 1.57 9.10 17.07
N GLN A 6 1.97 10.29 16.63
CA GLN A 6 1.16 11.20 15.83
C GLN A 6 0.59 10.41 14.66
N ARG A 7 -0.69 10.02 14.78
CA ARG A 7 -1.42 9.36 13.73
C ARG A 7 -1.78 10.48 12.76
N LYS A 8 -0.91 10.74 11.78
CA LYS A 8 -1.21 11.66 10.68
C LYS A 8 -2.61 11.34 10.17
N GLU A 9 -3.48 12.35 10.14
CA GLU A 9 -4.82 12.21 9.59
C GLU A 9 -4.70 11.67 8.17
N GLN A 10 -5.22 10.47 7.95
CA GLN A 10 -5.25 9.87 6.62
C GLN A 10 -6.29 10.63 5.80
N THR A 11 -5.86 11.24 4.71
CA THR A 11 -6.76 11.93 3.80
C THR A 11 -7.56 10.92 2.95
N THR A 12 -8.63 11.38 2.32
CA THR A 12 -9.37 10.56 1.35
C THR A 12 -8.46 10.10 0.20
N ASP A 13 -7.54 10.94 -0.25
CA ASP A 13 -6.55 10.59 -1.27
C ASP A 13 -5.63 9.44 -0.83
N ASP A 14 -5.25 9.42 0.44
CA ASP A 14 -4.47 8.33 1.01
C ASP A 14 -5.26 7.02 0.99
N LEU A 15 -6.55 7.05 1.30
CA LEU A 15 -7.42 5.89 1.21
C LEU A 15 -7.52 5.37 -0.24
N LEU A 16 -7.70 6.27 -1.21
CA LEU A 16 -7.80 5.93 -2.63
C LEU A 16 -6.51 5.29 -3.15
N ARG A 17 -5.35 5.81 -2.74
CA ARG A 17 -4.05 5.20 -3.07
C ARG A 17 -3.89 3.82 -2.47
N ASP A 18 -4.32 3.61 -1.23
CA ASP A 18 -4.26 2.30 -0.59
C ASP A 18 -5.19 1.29 -1.30
N LEU A 19 -6.39 1.70 -1.70
CA LEU A 19 -7.30 0.87 -2.49
C LEU A 19 -6.71 0.51 -3.86
N LEU A 20 -6.03 1.45 -4.53
CA LEU A 20 -5.35 1.17 -5.80
C LEU A 20 -4.21 0.15 -5.62
N ILE A 21 -3.41 0.28 -4.56
CA ILE A 21 -2.36 -0.70 -4.21
C ILE A 21 -2.97 -2.09 -3.99
N VAL A 22 -4.12 -2.18 -3.31
CA VAL A 22 -4.84 -3.43 -3.10
C VAL A 22 -5.24 -4.07 -4.43
N GLN A 23 -5.88 -3.31 -5.31
CA GLN A 23 -6.33 -3.80 -6.61
C GLN A 23 -5.18 -4.30 -7.48
N LEU A 24 -4.08 -3.56 -7.55
CA LEU A 24 -2.91 -3.96 -8.34
C LEU A 24 -2.17 -5.15 -7.73
N GLY A 25 -2.13 -5.25 -6.40
CA GLY A 25 -1.58 -6.42 -5.70
C GLY A 25 -2.39 -7.69 -5.97
N LEU A 26 -3.72 -7.59 -5.97
CA LEU A 26 -4.62 -8.69 -6.34
C LEU A 26 -4.52 -9.08 -7.82
N ALA A 27 -4.26 -8.11 -8.71
CA ALA A 27 -3.97 -8.35 -10.12
C ALA A 27 -2.60 -9.01 -10.38
N GLY A 28 -1.78 -9.21 -9.34
CA GLY A 28 -0.50 -9.92 -9.43
C GLY A 28 0.67 -9.04 -9.90
N LEU A 29 0.54 -7.71 -9.85
CA LEU A 29 1.66 -6.82 -10.18
C LEU A 29 2.75 -6.88 -9.10
N THR A 30 3.99 -6.66 -9.53
CA THR A 30 5.14 -6.56 -8.62
C THR A 30 5.09 -5.27 -7.81
N GLN A 31 5.69 -5.26 -6.61
CA GLN A 31 5.73 -4.06 -5.77
C GLN A 31 6.36 -2.84 -6.48
N HIS A 32 7.35 -3.08 -7.34
CA HIS A 32 7.98 -2.02 -8.15
C HIS A 32 7.00 -1.39 -9.15
N GLN A 33 6.24 -2.21 -9.88
CA GLN A 33 5.22 -1.72 -10.81
C GLN A 33 4.11 -0.96 -10.08
N ILE A 34 3.67 -1.47 -8.92
CA ILE A 34 2.65 -0.80 -8.11
C ILE A 34 3.14 0.58 -7.64
N ARG A 35 4.41 0.67 -7.21
CA ARG A 35 5.04 1.94 -6.84
C ARG A 35 5.04 2.93 -7.99
N GLU A 36 5.41 2.50 -9.19
CA GLU A 36 5.44 3.37 -10.37
C GLU A 36 4.06 3.88 -10.77
N ILE A 37 3.02 3.02 -10.68
CA ILE A 37 1.65 3.39 -11.04
C ILE A 37 1.01 4.32 -10.02
N VAL A 38 1.15 4.02 -8.72
CA VAL A 38 0.46 4.77 -7.65
C VAL A 38 1.27 6.01 -7.23
N GLY A 39 2.58 6.05 -7.50
CA GLY A 39 3.45 7.18 -7.16
C GLY A 39 3.70 7.33 -5.66
N VAL A 40 3.67 6.23 -4.90
CA VAL A 40 3.85 6.22 -3.44
C VAL A 40 5.17 5.58 -3.01
N ASP A 41 5.51 5.79 -1.74
CA ASP A 41 6.65 5.13 -1.10
C ASP A 41 6.53 3.59 -1.10
N ILE A 42 7.65 2.92 -1.35
CA ILE A 42 7.70 1.46 -1.45
C ILE A 42 7.35 0.76 -0.13
N HIS A 43 7.64 1.38 1.03
CA HIS A 43 7.29 0.82 2.33
C HIS A 43 5.76 0.79 2.53
N ARG A 44 5.04 1.75 1.94
CA ARG A 44 3.58 1.76 1.95
C ARG A 44 3.01 0.63 1.12
N VAL A 45 3.53 0.44 -0.10
CA VAL A 45 3.18 -0.70 -0.96
C VAL A 45 3.46 -2.03 -0.27
N ASN A 46 4.66 -2.21 0.26
CA ASN A 46 5.05 -3.44 0.95
C ASN A 46 4.18 -3.71 2.18
N ARG A 47 3.80 -2.67 2.94
CA ARG A 47 2.93 -2.81 4.12
C ARG A 47 1.55 -3.37 3.75
N ILE A 48 1.02 -3.04 2.58
CA ILE A 48 -0.29 -3.51 2.11
C ILE A 48 -0.14 -4.87 1.43
N VAL A 49 0.75 -4.96 0.44
CA VAL A 49 0.90 -6.14 -0.42
C VAL A 49 1.40 -7.37 0.36
N LYS A 50 2.14 -7.21 1.46
CA LYS A 50 2.57 -8.35 2.31
C LYS A 50 1.42 -9.19 2.87
N HIS A 51 0.21 -8.63 2.94
CA HIS A 51 -0.97 -9.33 3.44
C HIS A 51 -1.68 -10.14 2.37
N PHE A 52 -1.35 -9.95 1.09
CA PHE A 52 -1.86 -10.80 0.02
C PHE A 52 -1.09 -12.11 0.04
N LYS A 53 -1.83 -13.22 0.15
CA LYS A 53 -1.27 -14.53 -0.17
C LYS A 53 -0.78 -14.42 -1.61
N LYS A 54 0.48 -14.82 -1.88
CA LYS A 54 0.96 -14.98 -3.24
C LYS A 54 -0.13 -15.78 -3.97
N VAL A 55 -0.81 -15.13 -4.91
CA VAL A 55 -1.65 -15.84 -5.86
C VAL A 55 -0.64 -16.58 -6.73
N SER A 56 -0.19 -17.73 -6.21
CA SER A 56 0.64 -18.64 -6.96
C SER A 56 -0.24 -19.08 -8.12
N LYS A 57 0.17 -18.72 -9.34
CA LYS A 57 -0.20 -19.49 -10.52
C LYS A 57 0.24 -20.94 -10.32
#